data_AF-A0A3R7L4V0-F1
#
_entry.id   AF-A0A3R7L4V0-F1
#
_cell.length_a   1.000
_cell.length_b   1.000
_cell.length_c   1.000
_cell.angle_alpha   90.00
_cell.angle_beta   90.00
_cell.angle_gamma   90.00
#
_symmetry.space_group_name_H-M   'P 1'
#
loop_
_entity.id
_entity.type
_entity.pdbx_description
1 polymer ?
#
loop_
_entity_poly.entity_id
_entity_poly.type
_entity_poly.pdbx_seq_one_letter_code
_entity_poly.pdbx_strand_id
1 'polypeptide(L)'
;MRTTRLVAAAAVSAIAAITLAGCAGSPAAGNTPQAAADPTSLVLALVPSQDQNGLVETAAPLTDYLSDELGIEVTGVVSKDYQAAVEAMGAGQAQIGFLPSLQLWQANDMYGADVVLQTERNGNISYPAQFMTNDPDKYCDDAPVERDGMLFCNGADAMTGPAGLDSITKVKGAKVAVLGPGSPAGYIYPILALQEAGLDTDSDIDQLPVTANDASVLAVYNGDAEVGFSFWDARTIVKKDTPDVGQKVVVFAMTEEIPNDGVALSSDLSPELRERIATALEDFSNTPEGSEVLQSIYSITKLAPADASSLDVVARAAQALGLQ
;
A
#
# COMPACT_ATOMS: atom_id res chain seq x y z
N MET A 1 36.53 -64.85 32.41
CA MET A 1 35.65 -66.02 32.61
C MET A 1 34.68 -66.10 31.44
N ARG A 2 34.39 -67.32 30.94
CA ARG A 2 33.18 -67.75 30.18
C ARG A 2 32.58 -66.78 29.14
N THR A 3 32.90 -66.90 27.85
CA THR A 3 32.47 -67.90 26.83
C THR A 3 31.34 -67.40 25.92
N THR A 4 31.74 -67.01 24.71
CA THR A 4 31.29 -67.57 23.41
C THR A 4 29.83 -68.01 23.23
N ARG A 5 29.18 -67.45 22.18
CA ARG A 5 28.47 -68.22 21.16
C ARG A 5 28.71 -67.65 19.76
N LEU A 6 29.37 -68.41 18.89
CA LEU A 6 29.23 -68.30 17.43
C LEU A 6 27.99 -69.08 16.99
N VAL A 7 27.39 -68.66 15.87
CA VAL A 7 26.77 -69.42 14.75
C VAL A 7 26.07 -68.36 13.87
N ALA A 8 26.04 -68.37 12.53
CA ALA A 8 26.95 -68.85 11.48
C ALA A 8 26.47 -68.17 10.17
N ALA A 9 27.32 -68.02 9.16
CA ALA A 9 26.96 -67.31 7.93
C ALA A 9 26.24 -68.20 6.89
N ALA A 10 25.38 -67.58 6.07
CA ALA A 10 25.04 -68.06 4.73
C ALA A 10 24.75 -66.86 3.82
N ALA A 11 25.50 -66.74 2.72
CA ALA A 11 25.33 -65.68 1.74
C ALA A 11 24.57 -66.20 0.51
N VAL A 12 23.75 -65.35 -0.11
CA VAL A 12 23.38 -65.48 -1.53
C VAL A 12 23.45 -64.11 -2.18
N SER A 13 24.42 -63.93 -3.07
CA SER A 13 24.50 -62.77 -3.95
C SER A 13 23.55 -62.95 -5.13
N ALA A 14 22.72 -61.95 -5.43
CA ALA A 14 21.93 -61.90 -6.65
C ALA A 14 22.31 -60.64 -7.45
N ILE A 15 23.26 -60.80 -8.37
CA ILE A 15 23.58 -59.77 -9.37
C ILE A 15 22.50 -59.85 -10.45
N ALA A 16 21.58 -58.89 -10.47
CA ALA A 16 20.63 -58.71 -11.56
C ALA A 16 21.14 -57.60 -12.50
N ALA A 17 21.75 -58.00 -13.61
CA ALA A 17 22.16 -57.06 -14.64
C ALA A 17 20.92 -56.53 -15.38
N ILE A 18 20.55 -55.27 -15.13
CA ILE A 18 19.52 -54.59 -15.93
C ILE A 18 20.17 -54.06 -17.20
N THR A 19 19.81 -54.66 -18.33
CA THR A 19 20.24 -54.27 -19.67
C THR A 19 19.70 -52.90 -20.03
N LEU A 20 20.58 -51.96 -20.42
CA LEU A 20 20.16 -50.73 -21.11
C LEU A 20 19.63 -51.08 -22.51
N ALA A 21 18.33 -51.30 -22.61
CA ALA A 21 17.62 -51.23 -23.89
C ALA A 21 17.33 -49.76 -24.20
N GLY A 22 18.20 -49.13 -25.00
CA GLY A 22 18.02 -47.74 -25.43
C GLY A 22 16.87 -47.61 -26.42
N CYS A 23 15.67 -47.29 -25.94
CA CYS A 23 14.61 -46.75 -26.78
C CYS A 23 14.90 -45.27 -27.07
N ALA A 24 15.24 -44.96 -28.31
CA ALA A 24 15.29 -43.58 -28.81
C ALA A 24 13.87 -43.02 -28.90
N GLY A 25 13.33 -42.56 -27.77
CA GLY A 25 12.14 -41.71 -27.73
C GLY A 25 12.52 -40.29 -28.13
N SER A 26 11.77 -39.69 -29.06
CA SER A 26 11.86 -38.27 -29.40
C SER A 26 11.80 -37.40 -28.13
N PRO A 27 12.47 -36.24 -28.10
CA PRO A 27 12.37 -35.35 -26.94
C PRO A 27 10.90 -35.01 -26.73
N ALA A 28 10.39 -35.33 -25.53
CA ALA A 28 9.07 -34.87 -25.12
C ALA A 28 9.09 -33.33 -25.19
N ALA A 29 8.12 -32.77 -25.90
CA ALA A 29 7.87 -31.34 -25.81
C ALA A 29 7.71 -31.00 -24.33
N GLY A 30 8.46 -30.00 -23.85
CA GLY A 30 8.41 -29.64 -22.44
C GLY A 30 6.97 -29.32 -22.04
N ASN A 31 6.50 -29.90 -20.94
CA ASN A 31 5.30 -29.42 -20.28
C ASN A 31 5.61 -28.03 -19.74
N THR A 32 5.43 -27.01 -20.58
CA THR A 32 5.11 -25.67 -20.08
C THR A 32 3.90 -25.84 -19.15
N PRO A 33 3.95 -25.36 -17.90
CA PRO A 33 2.76 -25.36 -17.05
C PRO A 33 1.65 -24.65 -17.81
N GLN A 34 0.61 -25.40 -18.18
CA GLN A 34 -0.58 -24.78 -18.74
C GLN A 34 -1.22 -24.00 -17.59
N ALA A 35 -1.36 -22.68 -17.77
CA ALA A 35 -2.06 -21.84 -16.81
C ALA A 35 -3.41 -22.49 -16.47
N ALA A 36 -3.80 -22.39 -15.20
CA ALA A 36 -5.13 -22.85 -14.79
C ALA A 36 -6.19 -22.19 -15.67
N ALA A 37 -7.27 -22.91 -15.97
CA ALA A 37 -8.38 -22.29 -16.66
C ALA A 37 -8.98 -21.21 -15.75
N ASP A 38 -9.32 -20.06 -16.33
CA ASP A 38 -9.89 -18.94 -15.60
C ASP A 38 -11.14 -19.37 -14.80
N PRO A 39 -11.35 -18.79 -13.60
CA PRO A 39 -12.45 -19.18 -12.74
C PRO A 39 -13.81 -18.78 -13.34
N THR A 40 -14.85 -19.54 -13.01
CA THR A 40 -16.23 -19.29 -13.48
C THR A 40 -16.94 -18.15 -12.74
N SER A 41 -16.32 -17.61 -11.70
CA SER A 41 -16.77 -16.47 -10.90
C SER A 41 -15.56 -15.75 -10.29
N LEU A 42 -15.71 -14.47 -9.99
CA LEU A 42 -14.68 -13.63 -9.37
C LEU A 42 -15.17 -13.10 -8.02
N VAL A 43 -14.28 -13.06 -7.04
CA VAL A 43 -14.54 -12.42 -5.75
C VAL A 43 -13.73 -11.12 -5.64
N LEU A 44 -14.43 -10.03 -5.39
CA LEU A 44 -13.90 -8.71 -5.06
C LEU A 44 -13.79 -8.60 -3.53
N ALA A 45 -12.56 -8.55 -3.02
CA ALA A 45 -12.28 -8.26 -1.63
C ALA A 45 -12.49 -6.76 -1.35
N LEU A 46 -13.60 -6.45 -0.69
CA LEU A 46 -13.92 -5.10 -0.21
C LEU A 46 -13.23 -4.89 1.14
N VAL A 47 -12.22 -4.03 1.18
CA VAL A 47 -11.57 -3.64 2.44
C VAL A 47 -12.43 -2.64 3.23
N PRO A 48 -12.50 -2.74 4.58
CA PRO A 48 -13.33 -1.86 5.40
C PRO A 48 -12.69 -0.48 5.56
N SER A 49 -12.88 0.38 4.55
CA SER A 49 -12.46 1.79 4.53
C SER A 49 -13.51 2.76 5.10
N GLN A 50 -14.73 2.28 5.34
CA GLN A 50 -15.89 3.00 5.88
C GLN A 50 -16.65 2.10 6.88
N ASP A 51 -17.83 2.54 7.37
CA ASP A 51 -18.74 1.66 8.12
C ASP A 51 -19.05 0.40 7.28
N GLN A 52 -18.93 -0.77 7.90
CA GLN A 52 -19.15 -2.06 7.24
C GLN A 52 -20.63 -2.30 6.90
N ASN A 53 -21.55 -1.58 7.56
CA ASN A 53 -22.97 -1.66 7.30
C ASN A 53 -23.31 -1.13 5.89
N GLY A 54 -23.73 -2.04 4.99
CA GLY A 54 -24.16 -1.68 3.64
C GLY A 54 -23.03 -1.59 2.60
N LEU A 55 -21.76 -1.85 2.95
CA LEU A 55 -20.64 -1.75 2.00
C LEU A 55 -20.82 -2.63 0.75
N VAL A 56 -21.41 -3.83 0.91
CA VAL A 56 -21.75 -4.72 -0.21
C VAL A 56 -22.85 -4.12 -1.09
N GLU A 57 -23.87 -3.49 -0.49
CA GLU A 57 -24.96 -2.84 -1.23
C GLU A 57 -24.45 -1.59 -1.98
N THR A 58 -23.52 -0.84 -1.38
CA THR A 58 -22.84 0.30 -2.03
C THR A 58 -21.91 -0.15 -3.16
N ALA A 59 -21.31 -1.35 -3.04
CA ALA A 59 -20.46 -1.94 -4.07
C ALA A 59 -21.22 -2.69 -5.18
N ALA A 60 -22.52 -2.93 -5.02
CA ALA A 60 -23.31 -3.67 -6.01
C ALA A 60 -23.23 -3.10 -7.45
N PRO A 61 -23.32 -1.77 -7.69
CA PRO A 61 -23.19 -1.21 -9.05
C PRO A 61 -21.84 -1.51 -9.72
N LEU A 62 -20.76 -1.59 -8.93
CA LEU A 62 -19.43 -1.97 -9.40
C LEU A 62 -19.38 -3.47 -9.76
N THR A 63 -19.90 -4.35 -8.90
CA THR A 63 -19.87 -5.79 -9.16
C THR A 63 -20.83 -6.21 -10.27
N ASP A 64 -21.97 -5.53 -10.40
CA ASP A 64 -22.93 -5.77 -11.49
C ASP A 64 -22.33 -5.34 -12.83
N TYR A 65 -21.73 -4.15 -12.91
CA TYR A 65 -21.03 -3.68 -14.12
C TYR A 65 -19.90 -4.61 -14.55
N LEU A 66 -19.05 -5.04 -13.60
CA LEU A 66 -17.99 -6.01 -13.89
C LEU A 66 -18.56 -7.36 -14.35
N SER A 67 -19.70 -7.78 -13.81
CA SER A 67 -20.34 -9.05 -14.22
C SER A 67 -20.85 -8.99 -15.66
N ASP A 68 -21.49 -7.90 -16.05
CA ASP A 68 -22.02 -7.68 -17.40
C ASP A 68 -20.89 -7.55 -18.43
N GLU A 69 -19.84 -6.78 -18.15
CA GLU A 69 -18.72 -6.54 -19.08
C GLU A 69 -17.80 -7.76 -19.22
N LEU A 70 -17.57 -8.51 -18.12
CA LEU A 70 -16.72 -9.69 -18.16
C LEU A 70 -17.47 -10.94 -18.63
N GLY A 71 -18.79 -10.99 -18.50
CA GLY A 71 -19.60 -12.20 -18.70
C GLY A 71 -19.33 -13.29 -17.67
N ILE A 72 -18.83 -12.91 -16.49
CA ILE A 72 -18.40 -13.77 -15.37
C ILE A 72 -19.02 -13.18 -14.10
N GLU A 73 -19.67 -13.99 -13.27
CA GLU A 73 -20.28 -13.51 -12.02
C GLU A 73 -19.22 -12.92 -11.08
N VAL A 74 -19.32 -11.63 -10.76
CA VAL A 74 -18.44 -10.94 -9.81
C VAL A 74 -19.22 -10.66 -8.52
N THR A 75 -18.66 -11.02 -7.38
CA THR A 75 -19.31 -10.85 -6.07
C THR A 75 -18.42 -10.08 -5.09
N GLY A 76 -19.01 -9.15 -4.35
CA GLY A 76 -18.30 -8.37 -3.31
C GLY A 76 -18.34 -9.07 -1.95
N VAL A 77 -17.17 -9.27 -1.33
CA VAL A 77 -17.05 -9.83 0.02
C VAL A 77 -16.26 -8.86 0.89
N VAL A 78 -16.86 -8.43 2.01
CA VAL A 78 -16.17 -7.57 2.99
C VAL A 78 -15.12 -8.38 3.73
N SER A 79 -13.86 -7.98 3.58
CA SER A 79 -12.74 -8.55 4.33
C SER A 79 -12.74 -8.07 5.76
N LYS A 80 -12.33 -8.94 6.69
CA LYS A 80 -12.33 -8.64 8.14
C LYS A 80 -11.41 -7.46 8.49
N ASP A 81 -10.26 -7.39 7.82
CA ASP A 81 -9.21 -6.40 7.95
C ASP A 81 -8.36 -6.43 6.66
N TYR A 82 -7.39 -5.51 6.51
CA TYR A 82 -6.61 -5.37 5.28
C TYR A 82 -5.69 -6.58 5.01
N GLN A 83 -5.10 -7.17 6.05
CA GLN A 83 -4.29 -8.38 5.89
C GLN A 83 -5.15 -9.57 5.45
N ALA A 84 -6.36 -9.73 6.01
CA ALA A 84 -7.28 -10.79 5.60
C ALA A 84 -7.64 -10.73 4.10
N ALA A 85 -7.65 -9.55 3.48
CA ALA A 85 -7.83 -9.43 2.03
C ALA A 85 -6.62 -9.96 1.25
N VAL A 86 -5.39 -9.67 1.70
CA VAL A 86 -4.14 -10.18 1.12
C VAL A 86 -4.06 -11.71 1.24
N GLU A 87 -4.35 -12.26 2.42
CA GLU A 87 -4.41 -13.71 2.65
C GLU A 87 -5.50 -14.38 1.79
N ALA A 88 -6.67 -13.73 1.62
CA ALA A 88 -7.73 -14.24 0.77
C ALA A 88 -7.31 -14.30 -0.71
N MET A 89 -6.55 -13.31 -1.19
CA MET A 89 -5.96 -13.35 -2.53
C MET A 89 -4.93 -14.47 -2.68
N GLY A 90 -4.00 -14.60 -1.74
CA GLY A 90 -2.99 -15.66 -1.71
C GLY A 90 -3.56 -17.07 -1.57
N ALA A 91 -4.74 -17.20 -0.96
CA ALA A 91 -5.48 -18.46 -0.84
C ALA A 91 -6.44 -18.75 -2.02
N GLY A 92 -6.47 -17.90 -3.05
CA GLY A 92 -7.38 -18.02 -4.20
C GLY A 92 -8.86 -17.79 -3.86
N GLN A 93 -9.17 -17.20 -2.71
CA GLN A 93 -10.52 -16.88 -2.23
C GLN A 93 -11.00 -15.49 -2.72
N ALA A 94 -10.07 -14.63 -3.12
CA ALA A 94 -10.35 -13.35 -3.79
C ALA A 94 -9.49 -13.23 -5.06
N GLN A 95 -10.10 -12.69 -6.12
CA GLN A 95 -9.43 -12.50 -7.42
C GLN A 95 -9.10 -11.03 -7.68
N ILE A 96 -9.86 -10.12 -7.08
CA ILE A 96 -9.71 -8.67 -7.20
C ILE A 96 -9.62 -8.11 -5.79
N GLY A 97 -8.56 -7.37 -5.47
CA GLY A 97 -8.40 -6.69 -4.17
C GLY A 97 -8.18 -5.20 -4.36
N PHE A 98 -9.08 -4.38 -3.80
CA PHE A 98 -8.80 -2.96 -3.57
C PHE A 98 -8.03 -2.87 -2.26
N LEU A 99 -6.74 -2.53 -2.32
CA LEU A 99 -5.82 -2.63 -1.19
C LEU A 99 -5.08 -1.31 -0.95
N PRO A 100 -4.80 -0.94 0.32
CA PRO A 100 -3.83 0.10 0.63
C PRO A 100 -2.44 -0.24 0.09
N SER A 101 -1.59 0.76 -0.13
CA SER A 101 -0.30 0.57 -0.80
C SER A 101 0.62 -0.48 -0.15
N LEU A 102 0.67 -0.57 1.19
CA LEU A 102 1.39 -1.63 1.89
C LEU A 102 0.88 -3.02 1.52
N GLN A 103 -0.45 -3.21 1.47
CA GLN A 103 -1.06 -4.48 1.14
C GLN A 103 -0.99 -4.81 -0.36
N LEU A 104 -0.94 -3.81 -1.26
CA LEU A 104 -0.59 -4.04 -2.67
C LEU A 104 0.81 -4.64 -2.80
N TRP A 105 1.79 -4.05 -2.12
CA TRP A 105 3.16 -4.56 -2.10
C TRP A 105 3.21 -5.97 -1.50
N GLN A 106 2.58 -6.21 -0.34
CA GLN A 106 2.54 -7.55 0.27
C GLN A 106 1.87 -8.60 -0.64
N ALA A 107 0.76 -8.26 -1.30
CA ALA A 107 0.10 -9.18 -2.25
C ALA A 107 0.98 -9.50 -3.47
N ASN A 108 1.75 -8.53 -3.95
CA ASN A 108 2.71 -8.71 -5.03
C ASN A 108 3.93 -9.56 -4.59
N ASP A 109 4.56 -9.21 -3.47
CA ASP A 109 5.79 -9.84 -2.96
C ASP A 109 5.54 -11.28 -2.46
N MET A 110 4.47 -11.50 -1.70
CA MET A 110 4.16 -12.81 -1.09
C MET A 110 3.49 -13.79 -2.07
N TYR A 111 2.63 -13.28 -2.97
CA TYR A 111 1.74 -14.11 -3.79
C TYR A 111 1.80 -13.85 -5.31
N GLY A 112 2.65 -12.91 -5.75
CA GLY A 112 2.80 -12.56 -7.16
C GLY A 112 1.59 -11.82 -7.75
N ALA A 113 0.71 -11.26 -6.93
CA ALA A 113 -0.48 -10.54 -7.40
C ALA A 113 -0.11 -9.35 -8.29
N ASP A 114 -0.85 -9.16 -9.37
CA ASP A 114 -0.57 -8.17 -10.41
C ASP A 114 -1.21 -6.82 -10.00
N VAL A 115 -0.38 -5.81 -9.73
CA VAL A 115 -0.85 -4.47 -9.32
C VAL A 115 -1.11 -3.65 -10.58
N VAL A 116 -2.37 -3.56 -10.98
CA VAL A 116 -2.77 -3.08 -12.32
C VAL A 116 -3.25 -1.63 -12.33
N LEU A 117 -3.88 -1.16 -11.25
CA LEU A 117 -4.46 0.18 -11.16
C LEU A 117 -4.12 0.84 -9.82
N GLN A 118 -4.00 2.15 -9.83
CA GLN A 118 -3.96 3.00 -8.65
C GLN A 118 -5.23 3.85 -8.56
N THR A 119 -5.63 4.15 -7.34
CA THR A 119 -6.73 5.07 -7.08
C THR A 119 -6.28 6.50 -7.30
N GLU A 120 -7.09 7.27 -8.01
CA GLU A 120 -6.86 8.68 -8.26
C GLU A 120 -7.75 9.51 -7.34
N ARG A 121 -7.16 10.52 -6.68
CA ARG A 121 -7.89 11.51 -5.88
C ARG A 121 -7.63 12.90 -6.47
N ASN A 122 -8.61 13.41 -7.23
CA ASN A 122 -8.56 14.71 -7.91
C ASN A 122 -7.35 14.87 -8.87
N GLY A 123 -7.08 13.87 -9.72
CA GLY A 123 -5.95 13.88 -10.65
C GLY A 123 -4.61 13.38 -10.08
N ASN A 124 -4.54 12.99 -8.80
CA ASN A 124 -3.31 12.55 -8.14
C ASN A 124 -3.38 11.06 -7.77
N ILE A 125 -2.35 10.29 -8.14
CA ILE A 125 -2.15 8.87 -7.77
C ILE A 125 -1.12 8.69 -6.63
N SER A 126 -0.52 9.81 -6.18
CA SER A 126 0.44 9.96 -5.07
C SER A 126 0.42 11.44 -4.60
N TYR A 127 0.95 11.84 -3.43
CA TYR A 127 1.27 11.03 -2.24
C TYR A 127 2.41 11.49 -1.29
N PRO A 128 2.93 12.73 -1.24
CA PRO A 128 3.88 13.07 -0.17
C PRO A 128 3.20 13.15 1.22
N ALA A 129 3.90 12.65 2.23
CA ALA A 129 3.64 13.02 3.62
C ALA A 129 4.31 14.36 3.94
N GLN A 130 3.63 15.25 4.66
CA GLN A 130 4.13 16.59 4.98
C GLN A 130 4.62 16.69 6.43
N PHE A 131 5.75 17.35 6.61
CA PHE A 131 6.29 17.79 7.89
C PHE A 131 5.85 19.23 8.15
N MET A 132 5.13 19.45 9.25
CA MET A 132 4.59 20.74 9.64
C MET A 132 5.26 21.27 10.91
N THR A 133 5.39 22.59 11.05
CA THR A 133 5.84 23.25 12.29
C THR A 133 5.12 24.57 12.52
N ASN A 134 5.18 25.08 13.75
CA ASN A 134 4.85 26.46 14.12
C ASN A 134 6.11 27.35 14.36
N ASP A 135 7.31 26.78 14.20
CA ASP A 135 8.62 27.44 14.36
C ASP A 135 9.38 27.49 13.02
N PRO A 136 8.98 28.34 12.06
CA PRO A 136 9.66 28.45 10.78
C PRO A 136 11.10 28.97 10.92
N ASP A 137 11.43 29.74 11.97
CA ASP A 137 12.78 30.25 12.21
C ASP A 137 13.79 29.12 12.47
N LYS A 138 13.32 27.97 13.01
CA LYS A 138 14.12 26.76 13.14
C LYS A 138 14.17 25.93 11.85
N TYR A 139 13.02 25.63 11.26
CA TYR A 139 12.91 24.58 10.23
C TYR A 139 13.04 25.05 8.78
N CYS A 140 12.82 26.34 8.49
CA CYS A 140 12.96 26.88 7.14
C CYS A 140 14.38 27.38 6.88
N ASP A 141 14.96 26.98 5.75
CA ASP A 141 16.24 27.49 5.23
C ASP A 141 16.04 28.70 4.29
N ASP A 142 14.81 28.87 3.77
CA ASP A 142 14.34 30.04 3.05
C ASP A 142 13.19 30.76 3.77
N ALA A 143 12.80 31.95 3.29
CA ALA A 143 11.68 32.69 3.85
C ALA A 143 10.35 32.03 3.42
N PRO A 144 9.41 31.74 4.34
CA PRO A 144 8.17 31.08 3.98
C PRO A 144 7.38 31.80 2.88
N VAL A 145 6.93 31.03 1.89
CA VAL A 145 6.12 31.46 0.75
C VAL A 145 4.65 31.10 0.96
N GLU A 146 3.75 31.95 0.48
CA GLU A 146 2.30 31.73 0.58
C GLU A 146 1.76 31.13 -0.72
N ARG A 147 1.00 30.04 -0.58
CA ARG A 147 0.23 29.42 -1.66
C ARG A 147 -1.15 29.03 -1.13
N ASP A 148 -2.20 29.47 -1.82
CA ASP A 148 -3.60 29.14 -1.52
C ASP A 148 -4.03 29.46 -0.06
N GLY A 149 -3.39 30.47 0.55
CA GLY A 149 -3.55 30.90 1.93
C GLY A 149 -2.86 30.00 2.96
N MET A 150 -1.93 29.15 2.54
CA MET A 150 -1.08 28.30 3.39
C MET A 150 0.40 28.67 3.20
N LEU A 151 1.18 28.61 4.28
CA LEU A 151 2.62 28.88 4.24
C LEU A 151 3.43 27.59 4.05
N PHE A 152 4.47 27.68 3.24
CA PHE A 152 5.42 26.61 2.96
C PHE A 152 6.85 27.18 2.96
N CYS A 153 7.85 26.32 3.12
CA CYS A 153 9.25 26.69 2.91
C CYS A 153 10.02 25.49 2.34
N ASN A 154 11.30 25.69 2.01
CA ASN A 154 12.21 24.68 1.46
C ASN A 154 11.68 23.99 0.17
N GLY A 155 10.93 24.75 -0.65
CA GLY A 155 10.31 24.28 -1.90
C GLY A 155 9.05 23.41 -1.74
N ALA A 156 8.53 23.22 -0.52
CA ALA A 156 7.34 22.40 -0.28
C ALA A 156 6.03 22.99 -0.85
N ASP A 157 6.04 24.26 -1.31
CA ASP A 157 4.94 24.88 -2.04
C ASP A 157 4.67 24.24 -3.41
N ALA A 158 5.61 23.42 -3.92
CA ALA A 158 5.41 22.60 -5.10
C ALA A 158 4.23 21.62 -4.97
N MET A 159 3.84 21.24 -3.75
CA MET A 159 2.79 20.24 -3.46
C MET A 159 3.09 18.85 -4.02
N THR A 160 4.38 18.51 -4.13
CA THR A 160 4.91 17.21 -4.54
C THR A 160 6.24 16.99 -3.82
N GLY A 161 6.58 15.73 -3.60
CA GLY A 161 7.78 15.30 -2.92
C GLY A 161 8.84 14.68 -3.83
N PRO A 162 10.09 14.51 -3.34
CA PRO A 162 10.59 14.98 -2.05
C PRO A 162 10.89 16.48 -2.04
N ALA A 163 10.67 17.15 -0.91
CA ALA A 163 11.03 18.56 -0.71
C ALA A 163 11.53 18.80 0.73
N GLY A 164 12.46 19.73 0.93
CA GLY A 164 12.94 20.14 2.27
C GLY A 164 13.56 19.06 3.16
N LEU A 165 13.87 17.86 2.65
CA LEU A 165 14.30 16.73 3.48
C LEU A 165 15.61 16.97 4.25
N ASP A 166 16.53 17.81 3.75
CA ASP A 166 17.75 18.18 4.50
C ASP A 166 17.44 18.79 5.88
N SER A 167 16.30 19.49 5.99
CA SER A 167 15.85 20.17 7.20
C SER A 167 15.19 19.26 8.24
N ILE A 168 14.83 18.01 7.92
CA ILE A 168 14.18 17.10 8.91
C ILE A 168 15.14 16.66 10.01
N THR A 169 16.45 16.75 9.80
CA THR A 169 17.46 16.48 10.84
C THR A 169 17.34 17.41 12.05
N LYS A 170 16.77 18.61 11.86
CA LYS A 170 16.51 19.62 12.90
C LYS A 170 15.41 19.20 13.90
N VAL A 171 14.64 18.15 13.59
CA VAL A 171 13.57 17.60 14.45
C VAL A 171 14.15 16.93 15.71
N LYS A 172 15.45 16.62 15.74
CA LYS A 172 16.12 16.03 16.92
C LYS A 172 15.89 16.87 18.19
N GLY A 173 15.34 16.25 19.22
CA GLY A 173 14.96 16.83 20.51
C GLY A 173 13.58 17.51 20.53
N ALA A 174 12.86 17.55 19.41
CA ALA A 174 11.53 18.15 19.32
C ALA A 174 10.44 17.19 19.81
N LYS A 175 9.29 17.77 20.17
CA LYS A 175 8.04 17.03 20.41
C LYS A 175 7.23 16.94 19.13
N VAL A 176 6.86 15.74 18.72
CA VAL A 176 6.37 15.43 17.37
C VAL A 176 4.99 14.79 17.42
N ALA A 177 3.98 15.41 16.81
CA ALA A 177 2.66 14.81 16.66
C ALA A 177 2.67 13.70 15.60
N VAL A 178 2.43 12.46 16.05
CA VAL A 178 2.45 11.24 15.23
C VAL A 178 1.12 10.50 15.31
N LEU A 179 0.69 9.87 14.22
CA LEU A 179 -0.48 8.99 14.19
C LEU A 179 -0.09 7.55 14.60
N GLY A 180 -1.05 6.63 14.59
CA GLY A 180 -0.78 5.22 14.87
C GLY A 180 0.17 4.57 13.84
N PRO A 181 0.92 3.50 14.21
CA PRO A 181 1.97 2.92 13.37
C PRO A 181 1.56 2.44 11.97
N GLY A 182 0.28 2.15 11.75
CA GLY A 182 -0.25 1.78 10.42
C GLY A 182 -0.60 2.97 9.52
N SER A 183 -0.34 4.22 9.93
CA SER A 183 -0.64 5.41 9.13
C SER A 183 0.49 5.70 8.14
N PRO A 184 0.24 5.72 6.81
CA PRO A 184 1.26 6.05 5.80
C PRO A 184 1.91 7.41 6.06
N ALA A 185 1.15 8.49 5.91
CA ALA A 185 1.67 9.86 6.00
C ALA A 185 1.69 10.44 7.42
N GLY A 186 1.05 9.78 8.39
CA GLY A 186 1.06 10.19 9.79
C GLY A 186 2.11 9.48 10.66
N TYR A 187 2.75 8.42 10.15
CA TYR A 187 3.78 7.66 10.88
C TYR A 187 4.83 7.06 9.94
N ILE A 188 4.45 6.10 9.08
CA ILE A 188 5.35 5.20 8.34
C ILE A 188 6.44 5.95 7.56
N TYR A 189 6.06 6.80 6.61
CA TYR A 189 7.02 7.46 5.72
C TYR A 189 7.78 8.63 6.38
N PRO A 190 7.18 9.44 7.26
CA PRO A 190 7.93 10.40 8.07
C PRO A 190 8.97 9.75 8.99
N ILE A 191 8.63 8.64 9.65
CA ILE A 191 9.56 7.89 10.52
C ILE A 191 10.67 7.26 9.68
N LEU A 192 10.36 6.65 8.54
CA LEU A 192 11.36 6.16 7.59
C LEU A 192 12.32 7.27 7.16
N ALA A 193 11.82 8.44 6.75
CA ALA A 193 12.65 9.56 6.31
C ALA A 193 13.58 10.07 7.42
N LEU A 194 13.11 10.12 8.68
CA LEU A 194 13.96 10.47 9.83
C LEU A 194 15.03 9.40 10.10
N GLN A 195 14.70 8.11 9.97
CA GLN A 195 15.66 7.01 10.13
C GLN A 195 16.70 6.97 9.00
N GLU A 196 16.30 7.19 7.75
CA GLU A 196 17.20 7.32 6.59
C GLU A 196 18.11 8.56 6.73
N ALA A 197 17.62 9.64 7.36
CA ALA A 197 18.42 10.81 7.77
C ALA A 197 19.31 10.57 9.02
N GLY A 198 19.29 9.36 9.60
CA GLY A 198 20.17 8.94 10.68
C GLY A 198 19.72 9.29 12.09
N LEU A 199 18.44 9.59 12.31
CA LEU A 199 17.87 9.79 13.64
C LEU A 199 17.34 8.47 14.22
N ASP A 200 17.55 8.28 15.53
CA ASP A 200 16.90 7.20 16.28
C ASP A 200 15.53 7.69 16.75
N THR A 201 14.47 7.38 15.99
CA THR A 201 13.10 7.89 16.26
C THR A 201 12.50 7.45 17.59
N ASP A 202 13.09 6.48 18.29
CA ASP A 202 12.65 6.04 19.61
C ASP A 202 13.29 6.85 20.75
N SER A 203 14.38 7.58 20.50
CA SER A 203 15.13 8.33 21.52
C SER A 203 15.47 9.78 21.17
N ASP A 204 15.50 10.14 19.88
CA ASP A 204 15.80 11.47 19.38
C ASP A 204 14.58 12.39 19.25
N ILE A 205 13.34 11.90 19.44
CA ILE A 205 12.11 12.69 19.39
C ILE A 205 11.14 12.32 20.52
N ASP A 206 10.38 13.29 21.04
CA ASP A 206 9.27 13.04 21.97
C ASP A 206 7.98 12.83 21.19
N GLN A 207 7.59 11.57 20.96
CA GLN A 207 6.41 11.23 20.16
C GLN A 207 5.11 11.52 20.94
N LEU A 208 4.30 12.45 20.42
CA LEU A 208 2.94 12.75 20.89
C LEU A 208 1.91 12.01 20.03
N PRO A 209 1.24 10.96 20.54
CA PRO A 209 0.24 10.25 19.76
C PRO A 209 -1.03 11.08 19.56
N VAL A 210 -1.47 11.20 18.31
CA VAL A 210 -2.74 11.81 17.91
C VAL A 210 -3.56 10.84 17.05
N THR A 211 -4.88 10.99 17.04
CA THR A 211 -5.78 9.99 16.41
C THR A 211 -6.09 10.27 14.94
N ALA A 212 -5.76 11.45 14.41
CA ALA A 212 -6.12 11.87 13.06
C ALA A 212 -5.20 12.97 12.51
N ASN A 213 -5.25 13.20 11.20
CA ASN A 213 -4.37 14.13 10.49
C ASN A 213 -4.66 15.61 10.85
N ASP A 214 -5.93 15.95 11.02
CA ASP A 214 -6.39 17.25 11.53
C ASP A 214 -5.98 17.46 13.00
N ALA A 215 -6.03 16.42 13.83
CA ALA A 215 -5.51 16.46 15.20
C ALA A 215 -3.98 16.70 15.25
N SER A 216 -3.21 16.18 14.28
CA SER A 216 -1.77 16.47 14.13
C SER A 216 -1.53 17.95 13.78
N VAL A 217 -2.25 18.48 12.79
CA VAL A 217 -2.23 19.91 12.43
C VAL A 217 -2.59 20.78 13.66
N LEU A 218 -3.63 20.42 14.40
CA LEU A 218 -4.08 21.16 15.59
C LEU A 218 -3.08 21.10 16.74
N ALA A 219 -2.39 19.97 16.95
CA ALA A 219 -1.34 19.87 17.96
C ALA A 219 -0.18 20.83 17.68
N VAL A 220 0.24 20.97 16.41
CA VAL A 220 1.24 21.97 16.00
C VAL A 220 0.68 23.38 16.13
N TYR A 221 -0.55 23.64 15.67
CA TYR A 221 -1.20 24.96 15.76
C TYR A 221 -1.32 25.47 17.21
N ASN A 222 -1.65 24.59 18.16
CA ASN A 222 -1.78 24.91 19.57
C ASN A 222 -0.44 25.04 20.31
N GLY A 223 0.65 24.53 19.74
CA GLY A 223 1.94 24.38 20.42
C GLY A 223 2.00 23.18 21.38
N ASP A 224 1.07 22.22 21.26
CA ASP A 224 1.14 20.94 21.97
C ASP A 224 2.27 20.04 21.42
N ALA A 225 2.63 20.24 20.15
CA ALA A 225 3.81 19.70 19.49
C ALA A 225 4.54 20.81 18.70
N GLU A 226 5.83 20.63 18.48
CA GLU A 226 6.68 21.55 17.69
C GLU A 226 6.68 21.17 16.20
N VAL A 227 6.56 19.86 15.93
CA VAL A 227 6.46 19.27 14.60
C VAL A 227 5.26 18.32 14.54
N GLY A 228 4.65 18.15 13.37
CA GLY A 228 3.58 17.18 13.17
C GLY A 228 3.55 16.62 11.77
N PHE A 229 3.09 15.37 11.63
CA PHE A 229 3.00 14.67 10.36
C PHE A 229 1.56 14.53 9.89
N SER A 230 1.33 14.64 8.57
CA SER A 230 0.04 14.34 7.94
C SER A 230 0.19 14.05 6.46
N PHE A 231 -0.88 13.65 5.78
CA PHE A 231 -0.96 13.80 4.31
C PHE A 231 -0.98 15.28 3.90
N TRP A 232 -0.56 15.57 2.67
CA TRP A 232 -0.68 16.89 2.05
C TRP A 232 -2.09 17.17 1.46
N ASP A 233 -2.76 18.29 1.70
CA ASP A 233 -2.59 19.18 2.84
C ASP A 233 -3.77 19.04 3.81
N ALA A 234 -3.55 18.32 4.91
CA ALA A 234 -4.53 18.17 5.99
C ALA A 234 -4.93 19.50 6.64
N ARG A 235 -4.13 20.58 6.51
CA ARG A 235 -4.51 21.92 7.00
C ARG A 235 -5.80 22.43 6.33
N THR A 236 -6.13 21.96 5.14
CA THR A 236 -7.40 22.30 4.44
C THR A 236 -8.65 21.82 5.18
N ILE A 237 -8.54 20.74 5.97
CA ILE A 237 -9.62 20.27 6.85
C ILE A 237 -9.80 21.26 8.01
N VAL A 238 -8.71 21.54 8.72
CA VAL A 238 -8.69 22.43 9.90
C VAL A 238 -9.06 23.87 9.57
N LYS A 239 -8.73 24.37 8.37
CA LYS A 239 -9.02 25.74 7.89
C LYS A 239 -10.51 26.12 7.91
N LYS A 240 -11.42 25.14 7.93
CA LYS A 240 -12.87 25.36 8.02
C LYS A 240 -13.26 26.01 9.35
N ASP A 241 -12.69 25.52 10.45
CA ASP A 241 -13.00 25.95 11.81
C ASP A 241 -11.89 26.85 12.41
N THR A 242 -10.66 26.77 11.87
CA THR A 242 -9.49 27.57 12.28
C THR A 242 -8.90 28.30 11.07
N PRO A 243 -9.48 29.45 10.64
CA PRO A 243 -9.16 30.05 9.34
C PRO A 243 -7.73 30.54 9.15
N ASP A 244 -6.99 30.79 10.24
CA ASP A 244 -5.60 31.25 10.24
C ASP A 244 -4.56 30.12 10.37
N VAL A 245 -4.99 28.84 10.36
CA VAL A 245 -4.09 27.68 10.47
C VAL A 245 -2.95 27.71 9.44
N GLY A 246 -3.26 28.10 8.20
CA GLY A 246 -2.28 28.19 7.11
C GLY A 246 -1.21 29.26 7.31
N GLN A 247 -1.42 30.21 8.22
CA GLN A 247 -0.48 31.29 8.54
C GLN A 247 0.31 31.04 9.83
N LYS A 248 -0.01 29.96 10.55
CA LYS A 248 0.62 29.56 11.82
C LYS A 248 1.29 28.18 11.76
N VAL A 249 0.85 27.31 10.87
CA VAL A 249 1.41 25.98 10.63
C VAL A 249 2.03 25.96 9.25
N VAL A 250 3.35 26.02 9.19
CA VAL A 250 4.17 26.02 7.96
C VAL A 250 4.56 24.59 7.62
N VAL A 251 4.43 24.19 6.36
CA VAL A 251 5.00 22.91 5.87
C VAL A 251 6.43 23.17 5.40
N PHE A 252 7.39 22.46 6.00
CA PHE A 252 8.83 22.69 5.76
C PHE A 252 9.53 21.53 5.05
N ALA A 253 8.89 20.36 4.96
CA ALA A 253 9.40 19.23 4.18
C ALA A 253 8.25 18.33 3.72
N MET A 254 8.52 17.55 2.67
CA MET A 254 7.67 16.51 2.11
C MET A 254 8.50 15.27 1.84
N THR A 255 8.02 14.08 2.23
CA THR A 255 8.64 12.80 1.86
C THR A 255 8.64 12.60 0.35
N GLU A 256 9.32 11.57 -0.13
CA GLU A 256 9.04 11.03 -1.47
C GLU A 256 7.54 10.69 -1.63
N GLU A 257 7.10 10.64 -2.89
CA GLU A 257 5.73 10.32 -3.29
C GLU A 257 5.33 8.88 -2.86
N ILE A 258 4.33 8.77 -2.00
CA ILE A 258 3.74 7.49 -1.56
C ILE A 258 2.66 7.09 -2.59
N PRO A 259 2.65 5.87 -3.14
CA PRO A 259 1.51 5.44 -3.95
C PRO A 259 0.21 5.46 -3.14
N ASN A 260 -0.85 5.95 -3.76
CA ASN A 260 -2.21 5.75 -3.28
C ASN A 260 -2.55 4.24 -3.17
N ASP A 261 -3.65 3.96 -2.49
CA ASP A 261 -4.35 2.67 -2.58
C ASP A 261 -4.62 2.30 -4.05
N GLY A 262 -4.87 1.03 -4.36
CA GLY A 262 -5.01 0.57 -5.74
C GLY A 262 -5.64 -0.81 -5.85
N VAL A 263 -5.53 -1.41 -7.03
CA VAL A 263 -6.12 -2.71 -7.35
C VAL A 263 -5.03 -3.73 -7.66
N ALA A 264 -5.01 -4.82 -6.90
CA ALA A 264 -4.26 -6.02 -7.21
C ALA A 264 -5.19 -7.11 -7.74
N LEU A 265 -4.70 -7.88 -8.72
CA LEU A 265 -5.38 -9.05 -9.29
C LEU A 265 -4.60 -10.32 -8.98
N SER A 266 -5.31 -11.43 -8.72
CA SER A 266 -4.67 -12.72 -8.41
C SER A 266 -3.75 -13.19 -9.54
N SER A 267 -2.58 -13.73 -9.18
CA SER A 267 -1.58 -14.29 -10.08
C SER A 267 -2.10 -15.49 -10.88
N ASP A 268 -3.10 -16.20 -10.34
CA ASP A 268 -3.71 -17.39 -10.93
C ASP A 268 -4.63 -17.09 -12.14
N LEU A 269 -5.05 -15.83 -12.30
CA LEU A 269 -5.83 -15.38 -13.46
C LEU A 269 -4.97 -15.35 -14.73
N SER A 270 -5.55 -15.67 -15.88
CA SER A 270 -4.87 -15.50 -17.16
C SER A 270 -4.54 -14.03 -17.43
N PRO A 271 -3.43 -13.71 -18.14
CA PRO A 271 -3.10 -12.33 -18.48
C PRO A 271 -4.21 -11.62 -19.27
N GLU A 272 -4.94 -12.35 -20.13
CA GLU A 272 -6.09 -11.84 -20.89
C GLU A 272 -7.26 -11.45 -19.97
N LEU A 273 -7.58 -12.27 -18.96
CA LEU A 273 -8.62 -11.91 -17.99
C LEU A 273 -8.17 -10.77 -17.07
N ARG A 274 -6.88 -10.69 -16.70
CA ARG A 274 -6.36 -9.55 -15.92
C ARG A 274 -6.45 -8.23 -16.68
N GLU A 275 -6.07 -8.22 -17.96
CA GLU A 275 -6.23 -7.05 -18.83
C GLU A 275 -7.70 -6.62 -18.94
N ARG A 276 -8.62 -7.57 -19.19
CA ARG A 276 -10.07 -7.30 -19.25
C ARG A 276 -10.64 -6.73 -17.94
N ILE A 277 -10.23 -7.26 -16.79
CA ILE A 277 -10.65 -6.72 -15.47
C ILE A 277 -10.12 -5.30 -15.28
N ALA A 278 -8.84 -5.05 -15.59
CA ALA A 278 -8.24 -3.72 -15.45
C ALA A 278 -8.94 -2.68 -16.35
N THR A 279 -9.21 -3.02 -17.62
CA THR A 279 -9.95 -2.14 -18.54
C THR A 279 -11.37 -1.88 -18.04
N ALA A 280 -12.12 -2.90 -17.64
CA ALA A 280 -13.49 -2.72 -17.13
C ALA A 280 -13.52 -1.83 -15.87
N LEU A 281 -12.56 -1.98 -14.96
CA LEU A 281 -12.42 -1.10 -13.79
C LEU A 281 -12.10 0.36 -14.17
N GLU A 282 -11.18 0.58 -15.10
CA GLU A 282 -10.82 1.91 -15.61
C GLU A 282 -12.02 2.57 -16.31
N ASP A 283 -12.69 1.86 -17.22
CA ASP A 283 -13.87 2.34 -17.95
C ASP A 283 -15.02 2.68 -17.00
N PHE A 284 -15.32 1.81 -16.02
CA PHE A 284 -16.29 2.11 -14.96
C PHE A 284 -15.96 3.42 -14.24
N SER A 285 -14.71 3.58 -13.81
CA SER A 285 -14.24 4.78 -13.09
C SER A 285 -14.32 6.07 -13.91
N ASN A 286 -14.33 5.97 -15.24
CA ASN A 286 -14.49 7.09 -16.16
C ASN A 286 -15.97 7.46 -16.43
N THR A 287 -16.93 6.62 -16.03
CA THR A 287 -18.35 7.00 -16.06
C THR A 287 -18.73 7.89 -14.87
N PRO A 288 -19.72 8.79 -15.00
CA PRO A 288 -20.20 9.60 -13.87
C PRO A 288 -20.71 8.74 -12.71
N GLU A 289 -21.46 7.68 -13.02
CA GLU A 289 -22.01 6.75 -12.03
C GLU A 289 -20.91 5.98 -11.31
N GLY A 290 -19.94 5.41 -12.04
CA GLY A 290 -18.82 4.71 -11.42
C GLY A 290 -17.91 5.61 -10.59
N SER A 291 -17.73 6.87 -11.01
CA SER A 291 -17.03 7.87 -10.19
C SER A 291 -17.79 8.17 -8.88
N GLU A 292 -19.12 8.34 -8.92
CA GLU A 292 -19.94 8.51 -7.70
C GLU A 292 -19.90 7.28 -6.79
N VAL A 293 -19.95 6.07 -7.35
CA VAL A 293 -19.86 4.80 -6.62
C VAL A 293 -18.48 4.65 -5.95
N LEU A 294 -17.38 4.85 -6.68
CA LEU A 294 -16.03 4.79 -6.14
C LEU A 294 -15.76 5.89 -5.09
N GLN A 295 -16.36 7.07 -5.25
CA GLN A 295 -16.33 8.14 -4.25
C GLN A 295 -17.11 7.75 -2.98
N SER A 296 -18.20 6.99 -3.10
CA SER A 296 -18.97 6.49 -1.95
C SER A 296 -18.25 5.36 -1.20
N ILE A 297 -17.59 4.44 -1.91
CA ILE A 297 -16.93 3.27 -1.29
C ILE A 297 -15.54 3.62 -0.75
N TYR A 298 -14.71 4.31 -1.54
CA TYR A 298 -13.27 4.50 -1.27
C TYR A 298 -12.85 5.98 -1.14
N SER A 299 -13.77 6.92 -1.38
CA SER A 299 -13.49 8.36 -1.46
C SER A 299 -12.47 8.76 -2.55
N ILE A 300 -12.51 8.04 -3.69
CA ILE A 300 -11.63 8.26 -4.84
C ILE A 300 -12.45 8.77 -6.03
N THR A 301 -11.81 9.49 -6.96
CA THR A 301 -12.50 10.06 -8.12
C THR A 301 -12.42 9.16 -9.35
N LYS A 302 -11.29 8.46 -9.53
CA LYS A 302 -11.03 7.57 -10.68
C LYS A 302 -10.09 6.42 -10.31
N LEU A 303 -9.88 5.52 -11.27
CA LEU A 303 -8.74 4.61 -11.34
C LEU A 303 -7.84 4.99 -12.52
N ALA A 304 -6.54 4.78 -12.38
CA ALA A 304 -5.54 5.01 -13.40
C ALA A 304 -4.53 3.84 -13.42
N PRO A 305 -3.79 3.59 -14.52
CA PRO A 305 -2.74 2.58 -14.57
C PRO A 305 -1.74 2.72 -13.40
N ALA A 306 -1.43 1.63 -12.71
CA ALA A 306 -0.48 1.65 -11.62
C ALA A 306 0.96 1.88 -12.12
N ASP A 307 1.72 2.71 -11.41
CA ASP A 307 3.19 2.75 -11.58
C ASP A 307 3.83 1.66 -10.72
N ALA A 308 4.35 0.60 -11.35
CA ALA A 308 5.04 -0.48 -10.65
C ALA A 308 6.25 -0.01 -9.81
N SER A 309 6.94 1.06 -10.22
CA SER A 309 8.09 1.60 -9.48
C SER A 309 7.69 2.31 -8.18
N SER A 310 6.44 2.75 -8.07
CA SER A 310 5.93 3.35 -6.84
C SER A 310 5.83 2.35 -5.68
N LEU A 311 5.86 1.04 -5.93
CA LEU A 311 5.94 0.03 -4.86
C LEU A 311 7.32 -0.03 -4.19
N ASP A 312 8.38 0.53 -4.78
CA ASP A 312 9.73 0.49 -4.20
C ASP A 312 9.84 1.29 -2.88
N VAL A 313 9.13 2.42 -2.76
CA VAL A 313 9.08 3.18 -1.49
C VAL A 313 8.31 2.43 -0.41
N VAL A 314 7.27 1.69 -0.80
CA VAL A 314 6.50 0.80 0.09
C VAL A 314 7.36 -0.36 0.58
N ALA A 315 8.07 -1.02 -0.34
CA ALA A 315 8.96 -2.14 -0.04
C ALA A 315 10.07 -1.74 0.94
N ARG A 316 10.69 -0.57 0.76
CA ARG A 316 11.67 -0.01 1.69
C ARG A 316 11.07 0.27 3.06
N ALA A 317 9.90 0.92 3.12
CA ALA A 317 9.21 1.19 4.37
C ALA A 317 8.89 -0.10 5.14
N ALA A 318 8.38 -1.12 4.44
CA ALA A 318 8.08 -2.41 5.04
C ALA A 318 9.33 -3.14 5.57
N GLN A 319 10.42 -3.12 4.81
CA GLN A 319 11.71 -3.70 5.22
C GLN A 319 12.32 -2.98 6.44
N ALA A 320 12.37 -1.65 6.42
CA ALA A 320 12.99 -0.85 7.48
C ALA A 320 12.21 -0.94 8.80
N LEU A 321 10.88 -0.95 8.74
CA LEU A 321 10.00 -0.93 9.92
C LEU A 321 9.52 -2.32 10.35
N GLY A 322 9.94 -3.39 9.67
CA GLY A 322 9.56 -4.77 10.01
C GLY A 322 8.08 -5.08 9.78
N LEU A 323 7.48 -4.52 8.73
CA LEU A 323 6.07 -4.67 8.33
C LEU A 323 5.90 -5.70 7.19
N GLN A 324 6.75 -6.73 7.15
CA GLN A 324 6.66 -7.84 6.19
C GLN A 324 5.60 -8.85 6.64
#